data_AF-A0A957U9P9-F1
#
_entry.id   AF-A0A957U9P9-F1
#
_cell.length_a   1.000
_cell.length_b   1.000
_cell.length_c   1.000
_cell.angle_alpha   90.00
_cell.angle_beta   90.00
_cell.angle_gamma   90.00
#
_symmetry.space_group_name_H-M   'P 1'
#
loop_
_entity.id
_entity.type
_entity.pdbx_description
1 polymer ?
#
loop_
_entity_poly.entity_id
_entity_poly.type
_entity_poly.pdbx_seq_one_letter_code
_entity_poly.pdbx_strand_id
1 'polypeptide(L)'
;MIKRLCTLPLRLALVAVASFGLAACTYAFNEGAFETFDVQNALVISDNLSFVEDLGEAHIQPDTTPDFWEIRIAGDNGYQTIGMGGSKAFSELPAATAEAVQSLELMEGAPIFCGDGPRFACYVYIISVTGDAIEVVSNADELVHFLGTIDTPSEAALVAMADNYYFSDGWIRQDGARYTVLATAIEKGQPWECTPGSVKLTTYQVLLEIGELGRIDVVARKHLEDRCVDF
;
A
#
# COMPACT_ATOMS: atom_id res chain seq x y z
N MET A 1 -37.75 -22.97 15.63
CA MET A 1 -38.75 -21.89 15.74
C MET A 1 -38.10 -20.72 16.45
N ILE A 2 -38.05 -19.56 15.80
CA ILE A 2 -37.33 -18.34 16.19
C ILE A 2 -37.93 -17.71 17.45
N LYS A 3 -37.09 -17.19 18.38
CA LYS A 3 -37.17 -15.80 18.88
C LYS A 3 -36.02 -15.42 19.82
N ARG A 4 -35.38 -14.30 19.47
CA ARG A 4 -34.50 -13.45 20.29
C ARG A 4 -35.23 -12.92 21.52
N LEU A 5 -34.49 -12.62 22.58
CA LEU A 5 -34.84 -11.56 23.53
C LEU A 5 -33.58 -10.94 24.14
N CYS A 6 -33.44 -9.63 23.90
CA CYS A 6 -32.50 -8.71 24.51
C CYS A 6 -32.81 -8.53 26.00
N THR A 7 -31.77 -8.43 26.83
CA THR A 7 -31.86 -7.93 28.20
C THR A 7 -31.26 -6.52 28.29
N LEU A 8 -32.08 -5.56 28.69
CA LEU A 8 -31.70 -4.24 29.24
C LEU A 8 -31.65 -4.33 30.78
N PRO A 9 -30.92 -3.42 31.44
CA PRO A 9 -31.62 -2.44 32.28
C PRO A 9 -31.05 -1.02 32.05
N LEU A 10 -31.87 -0.05 31.64
CA LEU A 10 -32.72 0.82 32.47
C LEU A 10 -31.95 1.61 33.55
N ARG A 11 -31.55 2.85 33.24
CA ARG A 11 -31.71 3.99 34.16
C ARG A 11 -31.73 5.32 33.40
N LEU A 12 -32.80 6.07 33.67
CA LEU A 12 -33.12 7.42 33.24
C LEU A 12 -32.02 8.43 33.59
N ALA A 13 -31.70 9.32 32.65
CA ALA A 13 -31.59 10.75 32.92
C ALA A 13 -31.99 11.52 31.65
N LEU A 14 -33.02 12.34 31.81
CA LEU A 14 -33.71 13.11 30.81
C LEU A 14 -33.11 14.53 30.78
N VAL A 15 -32.46 14.94 29.68
CA VAL A 15 -32.41 16.34 29.25
C VAL A 15 -32.50 16.35 27.73
N ALA A 16 -33.66 16.79 27.24
CA ALA A 16 -33.90 17.04 25.84
C ALA A 16 -33.43 18.46 25.48
N VAL A 17 -32.54 18.58 24.50
CA VAL A 17 -32.46 19.75 23.62
C VAL A 17 -32.42 19.19 22.20
N ALA A 18 -33.51 19.42 21.47
CA ALA A 18 -33.66 19.02 20.08
C ALA A 18 -33.00 20.05 19.16
N SER A 19 -32.09 19.58 18.30
CA SER A 19 -31.71 20.24 17.04
C SER A 19 -31.15 19.19 16.06
N PHE A 20 -31.62 19.24 14.82
CA PHE A 20 -31.33 18.37 13.69
C PHE A 20 -29.84 18.13 13.40
N GLY A 21 -29.47 16.92 12.96
CA GLY A 21 -28.18 16.68 12.30
C GLY A 21 -27.77 15.20 12.29
N LEU A 22 -27.35 14.72 11.12
CA LEU A 22 -26.86 13.40 10.76
C LEU A 22 -26.32 12.50 11.90
N ALA A 23 -26.74 11.23 11.89
CA ALA A 23 -26.11 10.16 12.63
C ALA A 23 -24.64 9.99 12.18
N ALA A 24 -23.71 10.53 12.96
CA ALA A 24 -22.32 10.13 12.90
C ALA A 24 -22.18 8.79 13.64
N CYS A 25 -21.89 7.72 12.91
CA CYS A 25 -21.32 6.51 13.50
C CYS A 25 -19.90 6.86 13.94
N THR A 26 -19.74 7.26 15.20
CA THR A 26 -18.43 7.33 15.85
C THR A 26 -17.96 5.91 16.16
N TYR A 27 -17.02 5.41 15.36
CA TYR A 27 -16.21 4.25 15.72
C TYR A 27 -15.30 4.67 16.88
N ALA A 28 -15.61 4.20 18.08
CA ALA A 28 -14.66 4.25 19.19
C ALA A 28 -13.57 3.20 18.89
N PHE A 29 -12.44 3.65 18.35
CA PHE A 29 -11.25 2.83 18.17
C PHE A 29 -10.66 2.50 19.54
N ASN A 30 -10.43 1.21 19.78
CA ASN A 30 -9.87 0.70 21.02
C ASN A 30 -8.34 0.84 20.96
N GLU A 31 -7.79 1.88 21.59
CA GLU A 31 -6.33 2.13 21.67
C GLU A 31 -5.55 0.99 22.39
N GLY A 32 -6.24 0.04 23.03
CA GLY A 32 -5.62 -1.06 23.79
C GLY A 32 -5.11 -2.26 22.98
N ALA A 33 -5.23 -2.28 21.65
CA ALA A 33 -4.85 -3.46 20.85
C ALA A 33 -3.36 -3.55 20.51
N PHE A 34 -2.57 -2.48 20.71
CA PHE A 34 -1.16 -2.44 20.30
C PHE A 34 -0.19 -3.08 21.31
N GLU A 35 -0.56 -3.21 22.59
CA GLU A 35 0.37 -3.63 23.66
C GLU A 35 0.66 -5.14 23.72
N THR A 36 0.01 -5.97 22.89
CA THR A 36 0.18 -7.44 22.94
C THR A 36 0.73 -8.06 21.66
N PHE A 37 1.20 -7.25 20.70
CA PHE A 37 1.82 -7.79 19.49
C PHE A 37 3.26 -8.24 19.79
N ASP A 38 3.41 -9.52 20.10
CA ASP A 38 4.69 -10.16 20.36
C ASP A 38 5.51 -10.22 19.07
N VAL A 39 6.45 -9.28 18.94
CA VAL A 39 7.32 -9.08 17.77
C VAL A 39 8.26 -10.29 17.54
N GLN A 40 8.32 -11.25 18.46
CA GLN A 40 9.32 -12.32 18.44
C GLN A 40 9.06 -13.46 17.45
N ASN A 41 7.85 -13.56 16.86
CA ASN A 41 7.51 -14.61 15.87
C ASN A 41 7.08 -14.07 14.51
N ALA A 42 7.29 -12.78 14.24
CA ALA A 42 7.23 -12.30 12.86
C ALA A 42 8.38 -12.94 12.07
N LEU A 43 8.10 -13.45 10.86
CA LEU A 43 9.14 -13.56 9.86
C LEU A 43 9.51 -12.11 9.52
N VAL A 44 10.34 -11.51 10.36
CA VAL A 44 10.88 -10.21 10.08
C VAL A 44 11.77 -10.47 8.86
N ILE A 45 11.50 -9.78 7.77
CA ILE A 45 12.58 -9.46 6.84
C ILE A 45 13.43 -8.45 7.63
N SER A 46 14.19 -9.00 8.60
CA SER A 46 15.02 -8.36 9.61
C SER A 46 16.42 -8.41 9.07
N ASP A 47 16.67 -7.54 8.11
CA ASP A 47 17.85 -6.72 8.11
C ASP A 47 17.36 -5.41 7.52
N ASN A 48 17.69 -4.27 8.16
CA ASN A 48 17.31 -2.93 7.73
C ASN A 48 17.09 -2.83 6.22
N LEU A 49 15.83 -2.96 5.80
CA LEU A 49 15.49 -3.11 4.40
C LEU A 49 15.65 -1.77 3.72
N SER A 50 16.72 -1.62 2.96
CA SER A 50 16.61 -0.94 1.66
C SER A 50 15.59 -1.73 0.83
N PHE A 51 14.28 -1.60 1.15
CA PHE A 51 13.19 -2.41 0.58
C PHE A 51 13.13 -2.36 -0.96
N VAL A 52 13.67 -1.30 -1.56
CA VAL A 52 13.89 -1.15 -3.00
C VAL A 52 14.85 -2.22 -3.57
N GLU A 53 15.81 -2.70 -2.78
CA GLU A 53 16.78 -3.73 -3.16
C GLU A 53 16.19 -5.15 -3.06
N ASP A 54 15.30 -5.40 -2.09
CA ASP A 54 14.65 -6.72 -1.91
C ASP A 54 13.45 -6.95 -2.85
N LEU A 55 12.78 -5.89 -3.31
CA LEU A 55 11.94 -5.98 -4.51
C LEU A 55 12.77 -6.31 -5.76
N GLY A 56 14.08 -6.01 -5.75
CA GLY A 56 15.07 -6.31 -6.80
C GLY A 56 15.11 -7.78 -7.20
N GLU A 57 14.87 -8.68 -6.25
CA GLU A 57 14.79 -10.14 -6.45
C GLU A 57 13.33 -10.62 -6.56
N ALA A 58 12.40 -9.71 -6.88
CA ALA A 58 10.95 -9.88 -6.99
C ALA A 58 10.49 -11.32 -7.32
N HIS A 59 10.04 -12.04 -6.29
CA HIS A 59 9.26 -13.27 -6.41
C HIS A 59 7.81 -12.99 -6.81
N ILE A 60 7.60 -12.16 -7.82
CA ILE A 60 6.26 -11.82 -8.31
C ILE A 60 5.80 -12.88 -9.30
N GLN A 61 4.60 -13.38 -9.12
CA GLN A 61 3.96 -14.42 -9.91
C GLN A 61 2.66 -13.87 -10.50
N PRO A 62 2.70 -13.25 -11.70
CA PRO A 62 1.49 -12.80 -12.37
C PRO A 62 0.55 -13.98 -12.66
N ASP A 63 -0.76 -13.78 -12.53
CA ASP A 63 -1.80 -14.81 -12.75
C ASP A 63 -1.65 -15.49 -14.12
N THR A 64 -1.36 -14.66 -15.12
CA THR A 64 -0.93 -15.10 -16.45
C THR A 64 0.49 -14.65 -16.68
N THR A 65 1.42 -15.59 -16.90
CA THR A 65 2.83 -15.27 -17.14
C THR A 65 2.99 -14.53 -18.49
N PRO A 66 3.38 -13.25 -18.50
CA PRO A 66 3.61 -12.52 -19.75
C PRO A 66 4.93 -12.96 -20.40
N ASP A 67 5.18 -12.49 -21.62
CA ASP A 67 6.49 -12.66 -22.27
C ASP A 67 7.58 -11.98 -21.44
N PHE A 68 7.33 -10.77 -20.97
CA PHE A 68 8.22 -10.01 -20.10
C PHE A 68 7.41 -9.12 -19.16
N TRP A 69 7.91 -8.88 -17.96
CA TRP A 69 7.44 -7.81 -17.09
C TRP A 69 8.59 -7.14 -16.36
N GLU A 70 8.42 -5.86 -16.03
CA GLU A 70 9.32 -5.14 -15.13
C GLU A 70 8.56 -4.19 -14.21
N ILE A 71 9.10 -3.99 -13.02
CA ILE A 71 8.60 -3.03 -12.03
C ILE A 71 9.50 -1.81 -12.10
N ARG A 72 8.91 -0.64 -12.32
CA ARG A 72 9.61 0.64 -12.33
C ARG A 72 9.18 1.49 -11.15
N ILE A 73 10.15 2.11 -10.50
CA ILE A 73 9.94 3.27 -9.64
C ILE A 73 10.34 4.51 -10.46
N ALA A 74 9.38 5.37 -10.76
CA ALA A 74 9.61 6.65 -11.42
C ALA A 74 9.59 7.81 -10.44
N GLY A 75 10.42 8.81 -10.70
CA GLY A 75 10.40 10.11 -10.04
C GLY A 75 10.91 11.20 -10.99
N ASP A 76 11.20 12.39 -10.43
CA ASP A 76 11.57 13.58 -11.20
C ASP A 76 12.78 13.40 -12.15
N ASN A 77 13.66 12.44 -11.87
CA ASN A 77 14.92 12.23 -12.60
C ASN A 77 14.92 11.01 -13.53
N GLY A 78 13.78 10.40 -13.78
CA GLY A 78 13.68 9.19 -14.59
C GLY A 78 13.02 8.04 -13.83
N TYR A 79 13.35 6.81 -14.22
CA TYR A 79 12.92 5.62 -13.51
C TYR A 79 14.10 4.72 -13.16
N GLN A 80 13.90 3.89 -12.15
CA GLN A 80 14.73 2.77 -11.81
C GLN A 80 13.90 1.49 -11.97
N THR A 81 14.44 0.49 -12.65
CA THR A 81 13.88 -0.86 -12.62
C THR A 81 14.29 -1.54 -11.33
N ILE A 82 13.30 -2.03 -10.58
CA ILE A 82 13.48 -2.65 -9.27
C ILE A 82 13.03 -4.10 -9.26
N GLY A 83 12.71 -4.69 -10.41
CA GLY A 83 12.31 -6.09 -10.51
C GLY A 83 11.91 -6.40 -11.95
N MET A 84 12.18 -7.62 -12.41
CA MET A 84 11.78 -8.04 -13.75
C MET A 84 11.64 -9.56 -13.83
N GLY A 85 10.85 -10.03 -14.79
CA GLY A 85 10.65 -11.46 -15.03
C GLY A 85 9.80 -11.71 -16.26
N GLY A 86 9.21 -12.90 -16.33
CA GLY A 86 8.41 -13.36 -17.47
C GLY A 86 8.95 -14.65 -18.06
N SER A 87 8.34 -15.08 -19.17
CA SER A 87 8.75 -16.30 -19.87
C SER A 87 9.97 -16.09 -20.80
N LYS A 88 10.34 -14.84 -21.10
CA LYS A 88 11.47 -14.44 -21.93
C LYS A 88 12.27 -13.34 -21.24
N ALA A 89 13.58 -13.31 -21.46
CA ALA A 89 14.39 -12.16 -21.05
C ALA A 89 14.09 -10.93 -21.92
N PHE A 90 14.33 -9.72 -21.40
CA PHE A 90 14.15 -8.48 -22.16
C PHE A 90 14.89 -8.49 -23.51
N SER A 91 16.09 -9.08 -23.55
CA SER A 91 16.91 -9.20 -24.76
C SER A 91 16.32 -10.10 -25.85
N GLU A 92 15.32 -10.91 -25.51
CA GLU A 92 14.63 -11.82 -26.44
C GLU A 92 13.36 -11.19 -27.03
N LEU A 93 12.97 -10.00 -26.58
CA LEU A 93 11.84 -9.27 -27.14
C LEU A 93 12.15 -8.79 -28.58
N PRO A 94 11.14 -8.69 -29.46
CA PRO A 94 11.30 -8.03 -30.75
C PRO A 94 11.86 -6.62 -30.58
N ALA A 95 12.79 -6.21 -31.44
CA ALA A 95 13.49 -4.93 -31.31
C ALA A 95 12.51 -3.73 -31.23
N ALA A 96 11.44 -3.74 -32.02
CA ALA A 96 10.40 -2.71 -31.98
C ALA A 96 9.66 -2.67 -30.63
N THR A 97 9.38 -3.83 -30.02
CA THR A 97 8.73 -3.93 -28.71
C THR A 97 9.66 -3.47 -27.60
N ALA A 98 10.93 -3.87 -27.64
CA ALA A 98 11.94 -3.44 -26.68
C ALA A 98 12.15 -1.91 -26.73
N GLU A 99 12.22 -1.33 -27.93
CA GLU A 99 12.29 0.12 -28.14
C GLU A 99 11.04 0.82 -27.60
N ALA A 100 9.84 0.28 -27.88
CA ALA A 100 8.59 0.81 -27.36
C ALA A 100 8.57 0.84 -25.82
N VAL A 101 8.96 -0.25 -25.15
CA VAL A 101 9.05 -0.32 -23.68
C VAL A 101 10.03 0.73 -23.13
N GLN A 102 11.20 0.89 -23.74
CA GLN A 102 12.18 1.90 -23.30
C GLN A 102 11.73 3.33 -23.54
N SER A 103 10.92 3.56 -24.58
CA SER A 103 10.40 4.87 -24.95
C SER A 103 9.15 5.29 -24.18
N LEU A 104 8.58 4.41 -23.35
CA LEU A 104 7.40 4.73 -22.55
C LEU A 104 7.67 5.96 -21.67
N GLU A 105 6.83 6.99 -21.85
CA GLU A 105 6.86 8.17 -21.02
C GLU A 105 6.49 7.81 -19.57
N LEU A 106 7.14 8.46 -18.62
CA LEU A 106 6.81 8.32 -17.21
C LEU A 106 5.47 8.98 -16.95
N MET A 107 4.53 8.20 -16.43
CA MET A 107 3.20 8.66 -16.05
C MET A 107 3.01 8.58 -14.54
N GLU A 108 1.98 9.28 -14.04
CA GLU A 108 1.51 9.05 -12.67
C GLU A 108 1.04 7.60 -12.56
N GLY A 109 1.58 6.89 -11.58
CA GLY A 109 1.24 5.51 -11.26
C GLY A 109 0.80 5.40 -9.80
N ALA A 110 1.03 4.25 -9.19
CA ALA A 110 0.59 4.03 -7.82
C ALA A 110 1.55 4.83 -6.91
N PRO A 111 1.03 5.77 -6.10
CA PRO A 111 1.88 6.70 -5.38
C PRO A 111 2.67 5.96 -4.30
N ILE A 112 3.98 6.18 -4.27
CA ILE A 112 4.86 5.65 -3.24
C ILE A 112 5.76 6.74 -2.66
N PHE A 113 6.26 6.47 -1.45
CA PHE A 113 7.16 7.38 -0.75
C PHE A 113 8.62 6.98 -0.98
N CYS A 114 9.41 7.83 -1.66
CA CYS A 114 10.82 7.59 -1.96
C CYS A 114 11.84 8.40 -1.14
N GLY A 115 11.42 9.16 -0.13
CA GLY A 115 12.37 9.90 0.72
C GLY A 115 11.83 11.17 1.36
N ASP A 116 12.67 11.83 2.15
CA ASP A 116 12.32 12.93 3.07
C ASP A 116 12.06 14.30 2.44
N GLY A 117 11.88 14.37 1.11
CA GLY A 117 11.64 15.62 0.40
C GLY A 117 10.16 16.04 0.33
N PRO A 118 9.87 17.33 0.08
CA PRO A 118 8.49 17.82 -0.13
C PRO A 118 7.86 17.33 -1.44
N ARG A 119 8.62 16.60 -2.27
CA ARG A 119 8.14 16.01 -3.53
C ARG A 119 7.71 14.57 -3.28
N PHE A 120 6.44 14.43 -2.97
CA PHE A 120 5.73 13.18 -2.65
C PHE A 120 5.51 12.24 -3.84
N ALA A 121 6.13 12.48 -4.99
CA ALA A 121 5.69 11.90 -6.24
C ALA A 121 6.74 10.94 -6.80
N CYS A 122 6.94 9.84 -6.09
CA CYS A 122 7.38 8.64 -6.79
C CYS A 122 6.17 7.81 -7.15
N TYR A 123 6.28 7.11 -8.26
CA TYR A 123 5.24 6.22 -8.75
C TYR A 123 5.83 4.85 -8.98
N VAL A 124 5.17 3.82 -8.47
CA VAL A 124 5.44 2.45 -8.87
C VAL A 124 4.45 2.04 -9.95
N TYR A 125 4.94 1.38 -10.99
CA TYR A 125 4.11 0.74 -11.99
C TYR A 125 4.80 -0.48 -12.57
N ILE A 126 4.01 -1.42 -13.09
CA ILE A 126 4.51 -2.62 -13.77
C ILE A 126 4.26 -2.47 -15.26
N ILE A 127 5.27 -2.74 -16.06
CA ILE A 127 5.09 -2.90 -17.51
C ILE A 127 5.02 -4.38 -17.79
N SER A 128 4.00 -4.82 -18.49
CA SER A 128 3.85 -6.19 -18.98
C SER A 128 3.88 -6.21 -20.50
N VAL A 129 4.46 -7.26 -21.07
CA VAL A 129 4.53 -7.49 -22.52
C VAL A 129 3.99 -8.87 -22.82
N THR A 130 3.00 -8.97 -23.71
CA THR A 130 2.46 -10.26 -24.17
C THR A 130 2.32 -10.24 -25.69
N GLY A 131 3.18 -10.97 -26.41
CA GLY A 131 3.32 -10.83 -27.85
C GLY A 131 3.78 -9.41 -28.22
N ASP A 132 2.94 -8.71 -28.98
CA ASP A 132 3.17 -7.31 -29.37
C ASP A 132 2.41 -6.30 -28.48
N ALA A 133 1.64 -6.77 -27.50
CA ALA A 133 0.90 -5.91 -26.59
C ALA A 133 1.79 -5.48 -25.42
N ILE A 134 1.74 -4.18 -25.09
CA ILE A 134 2.38 -3.58 -23.92
C ILE A 134 1.29 -3.03 -23.03
N GLU A 135 1.29 -3.43 -21.76
CA GLU A 135 0.35 -2.97 -20.75
C GLU A 135 1.11 -2.29 -19.61
N VAL A 136 0.50 -1.26 -19.03
CA VAL A 136 1.04 -0.53 -17.88
C VAL A 136 0.05 -0.66 -16.73
N VAL A 137 0.50 -1.28 -15.65
CA VAL A 137 -0.22 -1.48 -14.39
C VAL A 137 0.17 -0.35 -13.45
N SER A 138 -0.77 0.54 -13.17
CA SER A 138 -0.49 1.86 -12.59
C SER A 138 -1.25 2.15 -11.30
N ASN A 139 -2.11 1.24 -10.84
CA ASN A 139 -2.87 1.40 -9.61
C ASN A 139 -3.13 0.06 -8.92
N ALA A 140 -3.65 0.10 -7.69
CA ALA A 140 -3.90 -1.09 -6.88
C ALA A 140 -4.86 -2.09 -7.53
N ASP A 141 -5.95 -1.62 -8.16
CA ASP A 141 -6.92 -2.51 -8.80
C ASP A 141 -6.32 -3.25 -10.00
N GLU A 142 -5.56 -2.54 -10.85
CA GLU A 142 -4.83 -3.13 -11.98
C GLU A 142 -3.76 -4.11 -11.49
N LEU A 143 -3.07 -3.79 -10.39
CA LEU A 143 -2.06 -4.66 -9.80
C LEU A 143 -2.67 -5.96 -9.31
N VAL A 144 -3.79 -5.89 -8.59
CA VAL A 144 -4.51 -7.09 -8.14
C VAL A 144 -4.99 -7.90 -9.34
N HIS A 145 -5.44 -7.26 -10.42
CA HIS A 145 -5.82 -7.98 -11.64
C HIS A 145 -4.63 -8.68 -12.31
N PHE A 146 -3.47 -8.03 -12.36
CA PHE A 146 -2.23 -8.58 -12.91
C PHE A 146 -1.70 -9.77 -12.11
N LEU A 147 -1.77 -9.69 -10.78
CA LEU A 147 -1.31 -10.75 -9.88
C LEU A 147 -2.32 -11.89 -9.76
N GLY A 148 -3.62 -11.60 -9.83
CA GLY A 148 -4.69 -12.55 -9.56
C GLY A 148 -4.76 -12.87 -8.07
N THR A 149 -4.00 -13.88 -7.63
CA THR A 149 -3.84 -14.23 -6.22
C THR A 149 -2.56 -13.64 -5.64
N ILE A 150 -2.62 -13.24 -4.37
CA ILE A 150 -1.47 -12.78 -3.62
C ILE A 150 -0.90 -14.00 -2.88
N ASP A 151 0.21 -14.52 -3.41
CA ASP A 151 0.85 -15.77 -3.01
C ASP A 151 2.22 -15.55 -2.35
N THR A 152 2.80 -14.36 -2.49
CA THR A 152 4.09 -14.02 -1.89
C THR A 152 4.06 -12.77 -1.00
N PRO A 153 4.97 -12.67 0.00
CA PRO A 153 5.13 -11.44 0.76
C PRO A 153 5.47 -10.22 -0.12
N SER A 154 6.24 -10.41 -1.19
CA SER A 154 6.59 -9.34 -2.14
C SER A 154 5.36 -8.77 -2.84
N GLU A 155 4.42 -9.64 -3.25
CA GLU A 155 3.15 -9.23 -3.86
C GLU A 155 2.26 -8.47 -2.87
N ALA A 156 2.13 -8.98 -1.65
CA ALA A 156 1.38 -8.31 -0.60
C ALA A 156 1.96 -6.92 -0.28
N ALA A 157 3.28 -6.78 -0.28
CA ALA A 157 3.92 -5.50 -0.08
C ALA A 157 3.72 -4.55 -1.28
N LEU A 158 3.76 -5.03 -2.52
CA LEU A 158 3.41 -4.24 -3.71
C LEU A 158 1.97 -3.74 -3.63
N VAL A 159 1.03 -4.58 -3.21
CA VAL A 159 -0.38 -4.20 -3.03
C VAL A 159 -0.53 -3.12 -1.95
N ALA A 160 0.13 -3.27 -0.81
CA ALA A 160 0.13 -2.25 0.25
C ALA A 160 0.67 -0.90 -0.26
N MET A 161 1.77 -0.91 -1.01
CA MET A 161 2.33 0.30 -1.61
C MET A 161 1.43 0.93 -2.65
N ALA A 162 0.77 0.11 -3.48
CA ALA A 162 -0.14 0.62 -4.48
C ALA A 162 -1.35 1.34 -3.86
N ASP A 163 -1.66 1.03 -2.59
CA ASP A 163 -2.68 1.70 -1.76
C ASP A 163 -2.08 2.75 -0.79
N ASN A 164 -0.88 3.26 -1.09
CA ASN A 164 -0.21 4.36 -0.38
C ASN A 164 0.26 4.03 1.06
N TYR A 165 0.56 2.75 1.34
CA TYR A 165 1.26 2.32 2.56
C TYR A 165 2.73 2.01 2.27
N TYR A 166 3.65 2.55 3.06
CA TYR A 166 5.10 2.42 2.82
C TYR A 166 5.84 1.76 3.99
N PHE A 167 7.05 1.26 3.72
CA PHE A 167 7.78 0.37 4.61
C PHE A 167 9.08 1.00 5.14
N SER A 168 8.99 2.05 5.97
CA SER A 168 10.19 2.65 6.58
C SER A 168 10.78 1.77 7.70
N ASP A 169 9.91 1.22 8.55
CA ASP A 169 10.23 0.31 9.67
C ASP A 169 9.22 -0.85 9.72
N GLY A 170 8.72 -1.23 8.54
CA GLY A 170 7.64 -2.19 8.40
C GLY A 170 8.10 -3.64 8.46
N TRP A 171 7.15 -4.54 8.64
CA TRP A 171 7.38 -5.98 8.49
C TRP A 171 6.16 -6.64 7.86
N ILE A 172 6.37 -7.80 7.25
CA ILE A 172 5.29 -8.61 6.67
C ILE A 172 5.38 -10.04 7.21
N ARG A 173 4.23 -10.60 7.56
CA ARG A 173 4.10 -11.99 8.03
C ARG A 173 3.01 -12.68 7.25
N GLN A 174 3.29 -13.88 6.76
CA GLN A 174 2.28 -14.73 6.14
C GLN A 174 1.56 -15.58 7.19
N ASP A 175 0.23 -15.57 7.14
CA ASP A 175 -0.68 -16.31 8.01
C ASP A 175 -1.64 -17.15 7.16
N GLY A 176 -1.15 -18.27 6.64
CA GLY A 176 -1.89 -19.07 5.66
C GLY A 176 -2.01 -18.33 4.32
N ALA A 177 -3.25 -18.06 3.88
CA ALA A 177 -3.56 -17.34 2.65
C ALA A 177 -3.74 -15.82 2.85
N ARG A 178 -3.24 -15.29 3.97
CA ARG A 178 -3.32 -13.86 4.30
C ARG A 178 -1.95 -13.34 4.71
N TYR A 179 -1.77 -12.03 4.58
CA TYR A 179 -0.58 -11.34 5.02
C TYR A 179 -0.93 -10.29 6.06
N THR A 180 -0.26 -10.36 7.19
CA THR A 180 -0.26 -9.29 8.19
C THR A 180 0.91 -8.37 7.89
N VAL A 181 0.64 -7.09 7.71
CA VAL A 181 1.64 -6.10 7.29
C VAL A 181 1.67 -4.95 8.29
N LEU A 182 2.82 -4.69 8.91
CA LEU A 182 3.07 -3.43 9.59
C LEU A 182 3.69 -2.46 8.59
N ALA A 183 3.00 -1.37 8.32
CA ALA A 183 3.44 -0.34 7.39
C ALA A 183 3.26 1.05 8.01
N THR A 184 3.66 2.06 7.26
CA THR A 184 3.50 3.46 7.63
C THR A 184 2.59 4.12 6.60
N ALA A 185 1.73 5.04 7.06
CA ALA A 185 0.87 5.86 6.21
C ALA A 185 1.13 7.34 6.48
N ILE A 186 1.22 8.14 5.41
CA ILE A 186 1.29 9.61 5.49
C ILE A 186 -0.01 10.18 4.94
N GLU A 187 -0.67 10.97 5.76
CA GLU A 187 -1.82 11.75 5.34
C GLU A 187 -1.45 13.23 5.27
N LYS A 188 -1.84 13.87 4.16
CA LYS A 188 -1.78 15.32 4.04
C LYS A 188 -2.92 15.94 4.84
N GLY A 189 -2.56 16.72 5.85
CA GLY A 189 -3.49 17.56 6.60
C GLY A 189 -3.93 18.78 5.79
N GLN A 190 -4.69 19.65 6.45
CA GLN A 190 -5.26 20.82 5.77
C GLN A 190 -4.22 21.96 5.70
N PRO A 191 -4.18 22.76 4.61
CA PRO A 191 -3.14 23.78 4.42
C PRO A 191 -3.07 24.86 5.50
N TRP A 192 -4.16 25.09 6.24
CA TRP A 192 -4.23 26.08 7.32
C TRP A 192 -3.71 25.57 8.67
N GLU A 193 -3.36 24.29 8.78
CA GLU A 193 -2.85 23.70 10.02
C GLU A 193 -1.37 24.03 10.27
N CYS A 194 -0.70 24.57 9.25
CA CYS A 194 0.68 25.05 9.30
C CYS A 194 0.79 26.51 8.85
N THR A 195 1.99 27.09 8.94
CA THR A 195 2.29 28.40 8.39
C THR A 195 2.08 28.43 6.86
N PRO A 196 1.67 29.57 6.26
CA PRO A 196 1.57 29.69 4.81
C PRO A 196 2.88 29.32 4.12
N GLY A 197 2.82 28.44 3.12
CA GLY A 197 4.00 27.86 2.46
C GLY A 197 4.39 26.47 2.97
N SER A 198 3.66 25.93 3.95
CA SER A 198 3.89 24.59 4.50
C SER A 198 2.63 23.73 4.39
N VAL A 199 2.81 22.41 4.34
CA VAL A 199 1.73 21.41 4.44
C VAL A 199 1.91 20.56 5.69
N LYS A 200 0.82 20.26 6.40
CA LYS A 200 0.86 19.31 7.51
C LYS A 200 0.93 17.90 6.96
N LEU A 201 1.86 17.11 7.47
CA LEU A 201 1.91 15.67 7.29
C LEU A 201 1.64 14.99 8.62
N THR A 202 0.72 14.03 8.60
CA THR A 202 0.44 13.17 9.74
C THR A 202 0.93 11.77 9.42
N THR A 203 1.85 11.28 10.23
CA THR A 203 2.45 9.95 10.06
C THR A 203 1.80 8.97 11.01
N TYR A 204 1.43 7.80 10.50
CA TYR A 204 0.84 6.72 11.28
C TYR A 204 1.58 5.42 11.04
N GLN A 205 1.71 4.62 12.09
CA GLN A 205 1.98 3.20 11.95
C GLN A 205 0.64 2.47 11.79
N VAL A 206 0.55 1.60 10.79
CA VAL A 206 -0.69 0.92 10.42
C VAL A 206 -0.44 -0.58 10.35
N LEU A 207 -1.32 -1.35 10.97
CA LEU A 207 -1.35 -2.80 10.82
C LEU A 207 -2.45 -3.14 9.81
N LEU A 208 -2.06 -3.78 8.72
CA LEU A 208 -2.92 -4.19 7.63
C LEU A 208 -3.07 -5.72 7.64
N GLU A 209 -4.25 -6.18 7.25
CA GLU A 209 -4.48 -7.54 6.78
C GLU A 209 -4.74 -7.49 5.27
N ILE A 210 -3.97 -8.27 4.51
CA ILE A 210 -4.11 -8.39 3.06
C ILE A 210 -4.60 -9.79 2.75
N GLY A 211 -5.77 -9.86 2.10
CA GLY A 211 -6.38 -11.12 1.66
C GLY A 211 -5.77 -11.66 0.36
N GLU A 212 -6.11 -12.90 0.04
CA GLU A 212 -5.65 -13.61 -1.16
C GLU A 212 -5.98 -12.89 -2.48
N LEU A 213 -6.99 -12.02 -2.50
CA LEU A 213 -7.39 -11.22 -3.67
C LEU A 213 -6.96 -9.75 -3.53
N GLY A 214 -5.92 -9.46 -2.74
CA GLY A 214 -5.37 -8.11 -2.58
C GLY A 214 -6.25 -7.12 -1.82
N ARG A 215 -7.37 -7.54 -1.23
CA ARG A 215 -8.16 -6.69 -0.34
C ARG A 215 -7.33 -6.31 0.88
N ILE A 216 -7.19 -5.01 1.13
CA ILE A 216 -6.54 -4.46 2.32
C ILE A 216 -7.59 -4.10 3.36
N ASP A 217 -7.44 -4.62 4.56
CA ASP A 217 -8.21 -4.24 5.74
C ASP A 217 -7.26 -3.61 6.78
N VAL A 218 -7.55 -2.37 7.21
CA VAL A 218 -6.80 -1.71 8.29
C VAL A 218 -7.27 -2.27 9.63
N VAL A 219 -6.43 -3.07 10.28
CA VAL A 219 -6.72 -3.73 11.56
C VAL A 219 -6.48 -2.80 12.73
N ALA A 220 -5.35 -2.09 12.71
CA ALA A 220 -5.00 -1.14 13.75
C ALA A 220 -4.23 0.04 13.19
N ARG A 221 -4.31 1.18 13.88
CA ARG A 221 -3.65 2.41 13.48
C ARG A 221 -3.16 3.14 14.73
N LYS A 222 -1.91 3.60 14.68
CA LYS A 222 -1.26 4.36 15.75
C LYS A 222 -0.68 5.63 15.17
N HIS A 223 -1.07 6.78 15.71
CA HIS A 223 -0.44 8.06 15.39
C HIS A 223 1.01 8.06 15.87
N LEU A 224 1.92 8.51 15.01
CA LEU A 224 3.34 8.64 15.35
C LEU A 224 3.72 10.11 15.54
N GLU A 225 3.45 10.93 14.54
CA GLU A 225 3.85 12.33 14.55
C GLU A 225 3.01 13.21 13.62
N ASP A 226 3.03 14.51 13.95
CA ASP A 226 2.58 15.60 13.08
C ASP A 226 3.79 16.47 12.75
N ARG A 227 4.02 16.75 11.47
CA ARG A 227 5.07 17.68 11.03
C ARG A 227 4.60 18.62 9.94
N CYS A 228 5.04 19.88 9.99
CA CYS A 228 4.85 20.83 8.89
C CYS A 228 6.07 20.75 7.96
N VAL A 229 5.83 20.58 6.66
CA VAL A 229 6.88 20.53 5.64
C VAL A 229 6.66 21.67 4.64
N ASP A 230 7.70 22.48 4.43
CA ASP A 230 7.70 23.57 3.46
C ASP A 230 7.82 23.03 2.03
N PHE A 231 7.14 23.65 1.06
CA PHE A 231 7.17 23.27 -0.36
C PHE A 231 7.80 24.33 -1.26
#